data_AF-A0A7J9N228-F1
#
_entry.id   AF-A0A7J9N228-F1
#
_cell.length_a   1.000
_cell.length_b   1.000
_cell.length_c   1.000
_cell.angle_alpha   90.00
_cell.angle_beta   90.00
_cell.angle_gamma   90.00
#
_symmetry.space_group_name_H-M   'P 1'
#
loop_
_entity.id
_entity.type
_entity.pdbx_description
1 polymer ?
#
loop_
_entity_poly.entity_id
_entity_poly.type
_entity_poly.pdbx_seq_one_letter_code
_entity_poly.pdbx_strand_id
1 'polypeptide(L)'
;GEKSVAPFILLESGPTWLAPWHSLSARVLETGNDISPFEAANGKDPWSYFKTNPDHSQLFNDAMGCDARLAVQATIEGCIPMDFDLPHLVAVAPKSGSIQNVGGDMFMFIPNADVAFLMWILHDWDDEECIKILKKCREAVPEDKG
;
A
#
# COMPACT_ATOMS: atom_id res chain seq x y z
N GLY A 1 -14.04 13.22 -12.02
CA GLY A 1 -13.53 14.55 -11.59
C GLY A 1 -12.43 14.34 -10.57
N GLU A 2 -11.54 15.32 -10.37
CA GLU A 2 -10.32 15.18 -9.54
C GLU A 2 -10.57 14.76 -8.08
N LYS A 3 -11.76 15.02 -7.53
CA LYS A 3 -12.19 14.64 -6.17
C LYS A 3 -13.08 13.39 -6.13
N SER A 4 -13.10 12.60 -7.19
CA SER A 4 -13.98 11.43 -7.27
C SER A 4 -13.39 10.25 -6.51
N VAL A 5 -14.21 9.61 -5.69
CA VAL A 5 -13.90 8.30 -5.05
C VAL A 5 -14.43 7.12 -5.87
N ALA A 6 -14.80 7.33 -7.14
CA ALA A 6 -15.34 6.27 -7.99
C ALA A 6 -14.39 5.06 -8.15
N PRO A 7 -13.07 5.23 -8.34
CA PRO A 7 -12.15 4.10 -8.39
C PRO A 7 -12.16 3.26 -7.11
N PHE A 8 -12.23 3.91 -5.94
CA PHE A 8 -12.34 3.23 -4.65
C PHE A 8 -13.64 2.42 -4.53
N ILE A 9 -14.78 3.00 -4.91
CA ILE A 9 -16.06 2.29 -4.92
C ILE A 9 -16.02 1.09 -5.87
N LEU A 10 -15.43 1.24 -7.06
CA LEU A 10 -15.31 0.16 -8.05
C LEU A 10 -14.40 -0.96 -7.56
N LEU A 11 -13.31 -0.63 -6.87
CA LEU A 11 -12.41 -1.59 -6.25
C LEU A 11 -13.16 -2.42 -5.20
N GLU A 12 -13.75 -1.76 -4.19
CA GLU A 12 -14.41 -2.40 -3.04
C GLU A 12 -15.67 -3.20 -3.42
N SER A 13 -16.40 -2.75 -4.44
CA SER A 13 -17.58 -3.45 -4.95
C SER A 13 -17.26 -4.48 -6.04
N GLY A 14 -15.99 -4.62 -6.42
CA GLY A 14 -15.54 -5.55 -7.45
C GLY A 14 -15.57 -7.00 -6.96
N PRO A 15 -15.77 -7.98 -7.86
CA PRO A 15 -15.88 -9.39 -7.48
C PRO A 15 -14.61 -9.91 -6.77
N THR A 16 -13.43 -9.44 -7.16
CA THR A 16 -12.14 -9.83 -6.55
C THR A 16 -12.07 -9.45 -5.07
N TRP A 17 -12.57 -8.27 -4.70
CA TRP A 17 -12.54 -7.76 -3.32
C TRP A 17 -13.76 -8.16 -2.50
N LEU A 18 -14.89 -8.45 -3.15
CA LEU A 18 -16.07 -9.02 -2.49
C LEU A 18 -15.95 -10.53 -2.23
N ALA A 19 -15.18 -11.27 -3.03
CA ALA A 19 -15.07 -12.73 -2.89
C ALA A 19 -14.65 -13.20 -1.48
N PRO A 20 -13.66 -12.59 -0.81
CA PRO A 20 -13.29 -12.96 0.56
C PRO A 20 -14.44 -12.83 1.57
N TRP A 21 -15.31 -11.84 1.39
CA TRP A 21 -16.45 -11.59 2.29
C TRP A 21 -17.50 -12.70 2.22
N HIS A 22 -17.68 -13.34 1.07
CA HIS A 22 -18.62 -14.45 0.91
C HIS A 22 -18.25 -15.69 1.72
N SER A 23 -16.98 -15.82 2.12
CA SER A 23 -16.50 -16.94 2.93
C SER A 23 -16.08 -16.52 4.34
N LEU A 24 -16.42 -15.30 4.79
CA LEU A 24 -15.97 -14.76 6.08
C LEU A 24 -16.27 -15.70 7.26
N SER A 25 -17.47 -16.28 7.32
CA SER A 25 -17.85 -17.21 8.40
C SER A 25 -17.01 -18.49 8.39
N ALA A 26 -16.73 -19.05 7.22
CA ALA A 26 -15.88 -20.22 7.08
C ALA A 26 -14.43 -19.90 7.47
N ARG A 27 -13.92 -18.72 7.06
CA ARG A 27 -12.56 -18.27 7.36
C ARG A 27 -12.33 -18.06 8.86
N VAL A 28 -13.31 -17.50 9.58
CA VAL A 28 -13.21 -17.31 11.05
C VAL A 28 -13.19 -18.64 11.80
N LEU A 29 -13.79 -19.70 11.25
CA LEU A 29 -13.84 -21.03 11.86
C LEU A 29 -12.66 -21.92 11.46
N GLU A 30 -11.91 -21.56 10.42
CA GLU A 30 -10.75 -22.30 9.97
C GLU A 30 -9.60 -22.15 10.97
N THR A 31 -8.90 -23.25 11.25
CA THR A 31 -7.78 -23.27 12.18
C THR A 31 -6.59 -23.95 11.54
N GLY A 32 -5.38 -23.49 11.84
CA GLY A 32 -4.13 -24.12 11.38
C GLY A 32 -3.70 -23.77 9.95
N ASN A 33 -4.24 -22.70 9.37
CA ASN A 33 -3.83 -22.18 8.06
C ASN A 33 -3.81 -20.65 8.10
N ASP A 34 -2.64 -20.05 7.89
CA ASP A 34 -2.40 -18.60 8.03
C ASP A 34 -2.53 -17.83 6.71
N ILE A 35 -3.15 -18.41 5.67
CA ILE A 35 -3.41 -17.66 4.44
C ILE A 35 -4.46 -16.56 4.68
N SER A 36 -4.28 -15.42 4.03
CA SER A 36 -5.24 -14.32 4.11
C SER A 36 -6.59 -14.70 3.48
N PRO A 37 -7.72 -14.09 3.89
CA PRO A 37 -9.01 -14.28 3.21
C PRO A 37 -8.95 -13.93 1.71
N PHE A 38 -8.15 -12.93 1.34
CA PHE A 38 -7.92 -12.58 -0.06
C PHE A 38 -7.26 -13.72 -0.82
N GLU A 39 -6.20 -14.30 -0.26
CA GLU A 39 -5.49 -15.42 -0.88
C GLU A 39 -6.35 -16.67 -0.97
N ALA A 40 -7.14 -16.98 0.06
CA ALA A 40 -8.08 -18.10 0.02
C ALA A 40 -9.09 -17.97 -1.13
N ALA A 41 -9.52 -16.75 -1.46
CA ALA A 41 -10.48 -16.49 -2.53
C ALA A 41 -9.84 -16.38 -3.93
N ASN A 42 -8.62 -15.83 -4.00
CA ASN A 42 -7.98 -15.43 -5.27
C ASN A 42 -6.72 -16.23 -5.62
N GLY A 43 -6.28 -17.14 -4.74
CA GLY A 43 -5.15 -18.06 -4.93
C GLY A 43 -3.76 -17.47 -4.74
N LYS A 44 -3.65 -16.17 -4.41
CA LYS A 44 -2.39 -15.45 -4.14
C LYS A 44 -2.64 -14.34 -3.13
N ASP A 45 -1.62 -13.95 -2.38
CA ASP A 45 -1.65 -12.71 -1.61
C ASP A 45 -1.90 -11.48 -2.52
N PRO A 46 -2.45 -10.37 -1.98
CA PRO A 46 -2.79 -9.20 -2.78
C PRO A 46 -1.64 -8.68 -3.65
N TRP A 47 -0.43 -8.59 -3.10
CA TRP A 47 0.72 -8.01 -3.80
C TRP A 47 1.21 -8.92 -4.94
N SER A 48 1.27 -10.23 -4.72
CA SER A 48 1.55 -11.21 -5.77
C SER A 48 0.44 -11.29 -6.82
N TYR A 49 -0.81 -11.06 -6.42
CA TYR A 49 -1.94 -10.99 -7.34
C TYR A 49 -1.80 -9.78 -8.27
N PHE A 50 -1.50 -8.59 -7.75
CA PHE A 50 -1.32 -7.36 -8.53
C PHE A 50 -0.21 -7.52 -9.58
N LYS A 51 0.90 -8.16 -9.22
CA LYS A 51 2.00 -8.45 -10.14
C LYS A 51 1.59 -9.22 -11.39
N THR A 52 0.57 -10.07 -11.31
CA THR A 52 0.07 -10.85 -12.45
C THR A 52 -1.23 -10.32 -13.06
N ASN A 53 -1.81 -9.25 -12.51
CA ASN A 53 -3.08 -8.68 -12.94
C ASN A 53 -2.95 -7.15 -13.08
N PRO A 54 -2.29 -6.66 -14.14
CA PRO A 54 -1.93 -5.24 -14.28
C PRO A 54 -3.15 -4.31 -14.31
N ASP A 55 -4.26 -4.71 -14.91
CA ASP A 55 -5.49 -3.89 -14.93
C ASP A 55 -6.07 -3.72 -13.51
N HIS A 56 -5.99 -4.78 -12.69
CA HIS A 56 -6.45 -4.74 -11.30
C HIS A 56 -5.48 -3.96 -10.41
N SER A 57 -4.17 -4.08 -10.68
CA SER A 57 -3.14 -3.26 -10.04
C SER A 57 -3.36 -1.77 -10.33
N GLN A 58 -3.69 -1.41 -11.57
CA GLN A 58 -4.03 -0.03 -11.92
C GLN A 58 -5.29 0.46 -11.19
N LEU A 59 -6.34 -0.35 -11.12
CA LEU A 59 -7.57 0.00 -10.39
C LEU A 59 -7.29 0.23 -8.90
N PHE A 60 -6.46 -0.62 -8.28
CA PHE A 60 -6.02 -0.46 -6.89
C PHE A 60 -5.24 0.85 -6.71
N ASN A 61 -4.27 1.12 -7.58
CA ASN A 61 -3.47 2.34 -7.53
C ASN A 61 -4.33 3.61 -7.70
N ASP A 62 -5.30 3.56 -8.61
CA ASP A 62 -6.24 4.68 -8.83
C ASP A 62 -7.13 4.90 -7.59
N ALA A 63 -7.60 3.82 -6.95
CA ALA A 63 -8.38 3.87 -5.72
C ALA A 63 -7.60 4.49 -4.56
N MET A 64 -6.38 4.01 -4.30
CA MET A 64 -5.51 4.56 -3.24
C MET A 64 -5.12 6.01 -3.53
N GLY A 65 -4.85 6.32 -4.81
CA GLY A 65 -4.52 7.67 -5.24
C GLY A 65 -5.64 8.69 -4.98
N CYS A 66 -6.91 8.28 -4.95
CA CYS A 66 -8.02 9.18 -4.61
C CYS A 66 -7.95 9.70 -3.18
N ASP A 67 -7.57 8.86 -2.22
CA ASP A 67 -7.44 9.26 -0.81
C ASP A 67 -6.13 10.01 -0.57
N ALA A 68 -5.02 9.48 -1.13
CA ALA A 68 -3.70 10.08 -1.00
C ALA A 68 -3.65 11.53 -1.48
N ARG A 69 -4.34 11.88 -2.58
CA ARG A 69 -4.38 13.27 -3.07
C ARG A 69 -4.90 14.27 -2.03
N LEU A 70 -5.81 13.86 -1.16
CA LEU A 70 -6.35 14.72 -0.11
C LEU A 70 -5.39 14.80 1.09
N ALA A 71 -4.90 13.65 1.56
CA ALA A 71 -4.06 13.58 2.75
C ALA A 71 -2.63 14.11 2.52
N VAL A 72 -2.01 13.73 1.40
CA VAL A 72 -0.62 14.10 1.07
C VAL A 72 -0.51 15.61 0.88
N GLN A 73 -1.42 16.24 0.13
CA GLN A 73 -1.39 17.69 -0.09
C GLN A 73 -1.40 18.50 1.22
N ALA A 74 -2.12 18.03 2.23
CA ALA A 74 -2.18 18.69 3.53
C ALA A 74 -0.95 18.41 4.42
N THR A 75 -0.16 17.37 4.10
CA THR A 75 0.91 16.87 4.98
C THR A 75 2.30 17.27 4.49
N ILE A 76 2.52 17.45 3.18
CA ILE A 76 3.85 17.68 2.59
C ILE A 76 4.24 19.16 2.43
N GLU A 77 3.53 20.11 3.06
CA GLU A 77 3.87 21.52 2.95
C GLU A 77 5.27 21.79 3.52
N GLY A 78 6.22 22.12 2.63
CA GLY A 78 7.63 22.36 2.99
C GLY A 78 8.58 21.16 2.82
N CYS A 79 8.10 20.00 2.36
CA CYS A 79 8.94 18.82 2.11
C CYS A 79 9.23 18.58 0.62
N ILE A 80 10.35 17.93 0.31
CA ILE A 80 10.60 17.37 -1.03
C ILE A 80 10.06 15.93 -1.02
N PRO A 81 8.98 15.62 -1.76
CA PRO A 81 8.33 14.32 -1.65
C PRO A 81 9.09 13.23 -2.42
N MET A 82 9.23 12.06 -1.77
CA MET A 82 9.66 10.81 -2.36
C MET A 82 8.54 9.78 -2.20
N ASP A 83 8.19 9.13 -3.30
CA ASP A 83 7.30 7.97 -3.32
C ASP A 83 8.15 6.70 -3.32
N PHE A 84 7.95 5.82 -2.34
CA PHE A 84 8.70 4.57 -2.20
C PHE A 84 7.74 3.38 -2.11
N ASP A 85 7.79 2.51 -3.10
CA ASP A 85 6.88 1.37 -3.22
C ASP A 85 7.54 0.21 -4.01
N LEU A 86 6.84 -0.91 -4.16
CA LEU A 86 7.29 -2.05 -4.94
C LEU A 86 7.62 -1.64 -6.38
N PRO A 87 8.67 -2.21 -7.01
CA PRO A 87 9.12 -1.78 -8.33
C PRO A 87 8.04 -1.81 -9.42
N HIS A 88 7.08 -2.75 -9.31
CA HIS A 88 5.99 -2.88 -10.29
C HIS A 88 4.90 -1.80 -10.13
N LEU A 89 4.74 -1.24 -8.92
CA LEU A 89 3.79 -0.15 -8.65
C LEU A 89 4.40 1.19 -9.07
N VAL A 90 5.66 1.43 -8.70
CA VAL A 90 6.42 2.62 -9.13
C VAL A 90 6.54 2.72 -10.66
N ALA A 91 6.63 1.59 -11.37
CA ALA A 91 6.75 1.59 -12.82
C ALA A 91 5.53 2.18 -13.56
N VAL A 92 4.35 2.13 -12.94
CA VAL A 92 3.09 2.66 -13.49
C VAL A 92 2.65 3.97 -12.83
N ALA A 93 3.38 4.43 -11.80
CA ALA A 93 3.09 5.67 -11.12
C ALA A 93 3.20 6.89 -12.09
N PRO A 94 2.34 7.92 -11.94
CA PRO A 94 2.43 9.13 -12.72
C PRO A 94 3.83 9.77 -12.59
N LYS A 95 4.45 10.08 -13.72
CA LYS A 95 5.73 10.80 -13.73
C LYS A 95 5.46 12.28 -13.49
N SER A 96 5.64 12.73 -12.25
CA SER A 96 5.66 14.14 -11.89
C SER A 96 7.11 14.62 -11.72
N GLY A 97 7.45 15.79 -12.27
CA GLY A 97 8.76 16.40 -12.03
C GLY A 97 8.99 16.83 -10.58
N SER A 98 7.94 16.82 -9.75
CA SER A 98 7.97 17.25 -8.35
C SER A 98 8.09 16.11 -7.33
N ILE A 99 7.98 14.84 -7.75
CA ILE A 99 8.01 13.67 -6.86
C ILE A 99 9.05 12.68 -7.39
N GLN A 100 9.95 12.21 -6.53
CA GLN A 100 10.88 11.15 -6.88
C GLN A 100 10.27 9.78 -6.57
N ASN A 101 10.03 8.96 -7.59
CA ASN A 101 9.53 7.59 -7.38
C ASN A 101 10.71 6.61 -7.28
N VAL A 102 10.77 5.82 -6.21
CA VAL A 102 11.86 4.89 -5.89
C VAL A 102 11.28 3.50 -5.67
N GLY A 103 11.69 2.54 -6.50
CA GLY A 103 11.26 1.14 -6.37
C GLY A 103 12.09 0.37 -5.34
N GLY A 104 11.46 -0.37 -4.43
CA GLY A 104 12.16 -1.23 -3.48
C GLY A 104 11.22 -2.11 -2.65
N ASP A 105 11.75 -2.67 -1.57
CA ASP A 105 11.00 -3.48 -0.61
C ASP A 105 11.29 -2.93 0.79
N MET A 106 10.25 -2.42 1.46
CA MET A 106 10.35 -1.79 2.78
C MET A 106 10.80 -2.74 3.89
N PHE A 107 10.64 -4.06 3.72
CA PHE A 107 11.19 -5.04 4.65
C PHE A 107 12.71 -5.17 4.51
N MET A 108 13.23 -4.85 3.32
CA MET A 108 14.66 -4.91 3.02
C MET A 108 15.36 -3.58 3.37
N PHE A 109 14.82 -2.46 2.88
CA PHE A 109 15.35 -1.12 3.16
C PHE A 109 14.29 -0.04 2.96
N ILE A 110 14.50 1.11 3.61
CA ILE A 110 13.77 2.35 3.36
C ILE A 110 14.80 3.44 3.03
N PRO A 111 14.62 4.25 1.97
CA PRO A 111 15.55 5.34 1.64
C PRO A 111 15.64 6.37 2.77
N ASN A 112 16.84 6.94 2.97
CA ASN A 112 17.04 7.99 3.98
C ASN A 112 16.17 9.23 3.67
N ALA A 113 15.49 9.74 4.68
CA ALA A 113 14.64 10.93 4.59
C ALA A 113 14.51 11.61 5.96
N ASP A 114 14.18 12.90 5.98
CA ASP A 114 13.96 13.64 7.25
C ASP A 114 12.69 13.18 7.98
N VAL A 115 11.69 12.70 7.22
CA VAL A 115 10.41 12.23 7.75
C VAL A 115 9.96 11.01 6.94
N ALA A 116 9.50 9.96 7.64
CA ALA A 116 8.81 8.83 7.04
C ALA A 116 7.29 8.98 7.25
N PHE A 117 6.53 8.95 6.16
CA PHE A 117 5.07 8.98 6.19
C PHE A 117 4.51 7.65 5.69
N LEU A 118 3.75 6.96 6.54
CA LEU A 118 3.17 5.65 6.27
C LEU A 118 1.64 5.80 6.18
N MET A 119 1.12 5.93 4.97
CA MET A 119 -0.31 6.11 4.71
C MET A 119 -0.91 4.82 4.17
N TRP A 120 -1.93 4.29 4.85
CA TRP A 120 -2.54 2.99 4.52
C TRP A 120 -1.52 1.83 4.39
N ILE A 121 -0.46 1.82 5.19
CA ILE A 121 0.57 0.74 5.16
C ILE A 121 0.42 -0.20 6.36
N LEU A 122 0.47 0.32 7.58
CA LEU A 122 0.62 -0.53 8.78
C LEU A 122 -0.60 -1.42 9.06
N HIS A 123 -1.78 -1.14 8.50
CA HIS A 123 -2.95 -2.01 8.73
C HIS A 123 -2.95 -3.28 7.85
N ASP A 124 -2.05 -3.39 6.89
CA ASP A 124 -1.94 -4.56 6.01
C ASP A 124 -1.15 -5.70 6.66
N TRP A 125 -0.47 -5.43 7.77
CA TRP A 125 0.56 -6.29 8.34
C TRP A 125 0.26 -6.67 9.79
N ASP A 126 0.79 -7.81 10.22
CA ASP A 126 0.72 -8.20 11.62
C ASP A 126 1.65 -7.34 12.51
N ASP A 127 1.58 -7.55 13.83
CA ASP A 127 2.38 -6.79 14.79
C ASP A 127 3.90 -6.96 14.58
N GLU A 128 4.37 -8.16 14.24
CA GLU A 128 5.79 -8.43 14.05
C GLU A 128 6.33 -7.75 12.80
N GLU A 129 5.54 -7.77 11.72
CA GLU A 129 5.82 -7.10 10.46
C GLU A 129 5.75 -5.58 10.60
N CYS A 130 4.75 -5.05 11.30
CA CYS A 130 4.67 -3.63 11.67
C CYS A 130 5.94 -3.18 12.42
N ILE A 131 6.41 -3.96 13.40
CA ILE A 131 7.63 -3.64 14.13
C ILE A 131 8.86 -3.65 13.21
N LYS A 132 8.94 -4.56 12.25
CA LYS A 132 10.03 -4.59 11.26
C LYS A 132 10.02 -3.33 10.39
N ILE A 133 8.86 -2.94 9.86
CA ILE A 133 8.68 -1.73 9.04
C ILE A 133 9.08 -0.49 9.85
N LEU A 134 8.56 -0.34 11.06
CA LEU A 134 8.86 0.82 11.93
C LEU A 134 10.34 0.91 12.30
N LYS A 135 11.02 -0.24 12.50
CA LYS A 135 12.49 -0.26 12.70
C LYS A 135 13.23 0.24 11.47
N LYS A 136 12.80 -0.15 10.26
CA LYS A 136 13.38 0.37 9.01
C LYS A 136 13.15 1.86 8.83
N CYS A 137 11.99 2.38 9.20
CA CYS A 137 11.76 3.83 9.22
C CYS A 137 12.71 4.53 10.18
N ARG A 138 12.89 3.98 11.39
CA ARG A 138 13.83 4.52 12.38
C ARG A 138 15.29 4.50 11.91
N GLU A 139 15.69 3.49 11.15
CA GLU A 139 17.04 3.41 10.55
C GLU A 139 17.24 4.50 9.47
N ALA A 140 16.18 4.83 8.73
CA ALA A 140 16.23 5.77 7.60
C ALA A 140 16.10 7.24 8.01
N VAL A 141 15.45 7.52 9.15
CA VAL A 141 15.24 8.88 9.66
C VAL A 141 16.38 9.27 10.61
N PRO A 142 17.10 10.37 10.37
CA PRO A 142 18.19 10.81 11.24
C PRO A 142 17.68 11.13 12.65
N GLU A 143 18.49 10.81 13.67
CA GLU A 143 18.19 11.23 15.04
C GLU A 143 18.19 12.76 15.14
N ASP A 144 17.15 13.32 15.74
CA ASP A 144 17.10 14.75 16.06
C ASP A 144 18.22 15.07 17.04
N LYS A 145 19.09 16.01 16.66
CA LYS A 145 20.28 16.36 17.44
C LYS A 145 20.06 17.51 18.42
N GLY A 146 18.88 18.14 18.39
CA GLY A 146 18.56 19.29 19.26
C GLY A 146 19.33 20.57 18.95
#